data_AF-A0A9X3BKR6-F1
#
_entry.id   AF-A0A9X3BKR6-F1
#
_cell.length_a   1.000
_cell.length_b   1.000
_cell.length_c   1.000
_cell.angle_alpha   90.00
_cell.angle_beta   90.00
_cell.angle_gamma   90.00
#
_symmetry.space_group_name_H-M   'P 1'
#
loop_
_entity.id
_entity.type
_entity.pdbx_description
1 polymer ?
#
loop_
_entity_poly.entity_id
_entity_poly.type
_entity_poly.pdbx_seq_one_letter_code
_entity_poly.pdbx_strand_id
1 'polypeptide(L)' 'GANRTFLVPAVLAKVLESGEDAVKLFSALKTYAYGASPMPLPLLRQALQAWPDTDFIQAYGLTEVCGVISHLLPEAHRDP' A
#
# COMPACT_ATOMS: atom_id res chain seq x y z
N GLY A 1 3.41 11.50 -14.00
CA GLY A 1 2.66 11.69 -12.74
C GLY A 1 3.49 11.19 -11.57
N ALA A 2 2.92 11.15 -10.36
CA ALA A 2 3.56 10.53 -9.20
C ALA A 2 3.76 9.02 -9.44
N ASN A 3 4.89 8.47 -8.96
CA ASN A 3 5.22 7.04 -9.08
C ASN A 3 5.36 6.35 -7.71
N ARG A 4 5.25 7.10 -6.62
CA ARG A 4 5.33 6.60 -5.25
C ARG A 4 4.33 7.34 -4.38
N THR A 5 3.73 6.64 -3.43
CA THR A 5 2.82 7.24 -2.44
C THR A 5 3.01 6.61 -1.07
N PHE A 6 2.60 7.34 -0.03
CA PHE A 6 2.47 6.82 1.34
C PHE A 6 1.05 7.11 1.84
N LEU A 7 0.25 6.08 2.07
CA LEU A 7 -1.16 6.22 2.44
C LEU A 7 -1.56 5.18 3.49
N VAL A 8 -2.59 5.49 4.29
CA VAL A 8 -3.13 4.53 5.25
C VAL A 8 -3.98 3.46 4.55
N PRO A 9 -4.07 2.22 5.09
CA PRO A 9 -4.95 1.16 4.58
C PRO A 9 -6.41 1.59 4.31
N ALA A 10 -6.97 2.52 5.08
CA ALA A 10 -8.33 3.03 4.83
C ALA A 10 -8.47 3.76 3.48
N VAL A 11 -7.42 4.46 3.02
CA VAL A 11 -7.43 5.11 1.71
C VAL A 11 -7.31 4.07 0.60
N LEU A 12 -6.50 3.02 0.80
CA LEU A 12 -6.42 1.90 -0.14
C LEU A 12 -7.79 1.25 -0.37
N ALA A 13 -8.52 0.96 0.71
CA ALA A 13 -9.88 0.44 0.64
C ALA A 13 -10.78 1.39 -0.17
N LYS A 14 -10.71 2.69 0.12
CA LYS A 14 -11.53 3.68 -0.58
C LYS A 14 -11.23 3.75 -2.08
N VAL A 15 -9.96 3.63 -2.47
CA VAL A 15 -9.55 3.61 -3.89
C VAL A 15 -10.16 2.41 -4.60
N LEU A 16 -10.07 1.22 -4.01
CA LEU A 16 -10.66 0.01 -4.60
C LEU A 16 -12.19 0.07 -4.69
N GLU A 17 -12.86 0.75 -3.76
CA GLU A 17 -14.31 1.00 -3.77
C GLU A 17 -14.75 2.08 -4.76
N SER A 18 -13.85 2.98 -5.15
CA SER A 18 -14.18 4.16 -5.96
C SER A 18 -14.36 3.87 -7.46
N GLY A 19 -14.16 2.61 -7.87
CA GLY A 19 -14.41 2.13 -9.23
C GLY A 19 -13.15 2.04 -10.11
N GLU A 20 -13.34 1.53 -11.33
CA GLU A 20 -12.25 1.12 -12.22
C GLU A 20 -11.30 2.27 -12.61
N ASP A 21 -11.81 3.48 -12.79
CA ASP A 21 -10.98 4.64 -13.15
C ASP A 21 -9.99 5.00 -12.04
N ALA A 22 -10.42 4.91 -10.77
CA ALA A 22 -9.54 5.15 -9.62
C ALA A 22 -8.47 4.04 -9.52
N VAL A 23 -8.87 2.78 -9.70
CA VAL A 23 -7.94 1.65 -9.71
C VAL A 23 -6.92 1.79 -10.83
N LYS A 24 -7.36 2.16 -12.04
CA LYS A 24 -6.50 2.41 -13.20
C LYS A 24 -5.58 3.61 -13.00
N LEU A 25 -6.02 4.65 -12.32
CA LEU A 25 -5.16 5.79 -12.00
C LEU A 25 -4.00 5.37 -11.08
N PHE A 26 -4.28 4.52 -10.09
CA PHE A 26 -3.28 4.04 -9.13
C PHE A 26 -2.33 2.98 -9.71
N SER A 27 -2.65 2.37 -10.86
CA SER A 27 -1.75 1.40 -11.51
C SER A 27 -0.47 2.04 -12.09
N ALA A 28 -0.42 3.37 -12.19
CA ALA A 28 0.78 4.10 -12.59
C ALA A 28 1.84 4.20 -11.47
N LEU A 29 1.49 3.83 -10.23
CA LEU A 29 2.42 3.80 -9.10
C LEU A 29 3.40 2.63 -9.26
N LYS A 30 4.68 2.88 -8.99
CA LYS A 30 5.70 1.83 -8.82
C LYS A 30 5.80 1.35 -7.39
N THR A 31 5.48 2.22 -6.42
CA THR A 31 5.56 1.88 -4.99
C THR A 31 4.37 2.44 -4.23
N TYR A 32 3.70 1.58 -3.49
CA TYR A 32 2.66 1.92 -2.52
C TYR A 32 3.17 1.63 -1.12
N ALA A 33 3.65 2.66 -0.42
CA ALA A 33 3.99 2.53 0.98
C ALA A 33 2.74 2.77 1.84
N TYR A 34 2.61 2.03 2.93
CA TYR A 34 1.52 2.19 3.88
C TYR A 34 1.99 2.04 5.32
N GLY A 35 1.24 2.61 6.26
CA GLY A 35 1.55 2.53 7.68
C GLY A 35 0.46 3.17 8.52
N ALA A 36 0.78 3.46 9.78
CA ALA A 36 -0.10 4.10 10.77
C ALA A 36 -1.38 3.31 11.15
N SER A 37 -1.73 2.24 10.44
CA SER A 37 -2.78 1.29 10.84
C SER A 37 -2.51 -0.12 10.28
N PRO A 38 -3.09 -1.17 10.87
CA PRO A 38 -2.92 -2.53 10.39
C PRO A 38 -3.58 -2.72 9.01
N MET A 39 -2.91 -3.47 8.13
CA MET A 39 -3.44 -3.83 6.81
C MET A 39 -4.29 -5.10 6.90
N PRO A 40 -5.60 -5.06 6.57
CA PRO A 40 -6.40 -6.26 6.45
C PRO A 40 -5.88 -7.15 5.33
N LEU A 41 -5.62 -8.43 5.61
CA LEU A 41 -5.10 -9.37 4.61
C LEU A 41 -5.99 -9.50 3.35
N PRO A 42 -7.34 -9.51 3.44
CA PRO A 42 -8.18 -9.50 2.24
C PRO A 42 -7.97 -8.25 1.38
N LEU A 43 -7.81 -7.09 2.01
CA LEU A 43 -7.57 -5.82 1.30
C LEU A 43 -6.22 -5.84 0.58
N LEU A 44 -5.17 -6.31 1.26
CA LEU A 44 -3.84 -6.44 0.65
C LEU A 44 -3.88 -7.37 -0.57
N ARG A 45 -4.55 -8.53 -0.44
CA ARG A 45 -4.68 -9.49 -1.54
C ARG A 45 -5.43 -8.90 -2.74
N GLN A 46 -6.50 -8.15 -2.50
CA GLN A 46 -7.22 -7.44 -3.56
C GLN A 46 -6.33 -6.39 -4.24
N ALA A 47 -5.55 -5.62 -3.47
CA ALA A 47 -4.64 -4.62 -3.99
C ALA A 47 -3.51 -5.25 -4.83
N LEU A 48 -2.92 -6.36 -4.37
CA LEU A 48 -1.90 -7.10 -5.13
C LEU A 48 -2.44 -7.71 -6.42
N GLN A 49 -3.71 -8.11 -6.44
CA GLN A 49 -4.40 -8.57 -7.66
C GLN A 49 -4.67 -7.42 -8.63
N ALA A 50 -5.09 -6.26 -8.13
CA ALA A 50 -5.38 -5.08 -8.94
C ALA A 50 -4.10 -4.46 -9.54
N TRP A 51 -2.98 -4.51 -8.80
CA TRP A 51 -1.71 -3.89 -9.16
C TRP A 51 -0.52 -4.86 -8.95
N PRO A 52 -0.37 -5.88 -9.81
CA PRO A 52 0.65 -6.93 -9.65
C PRO A 52 2.08 -6.37 -9.70
N ASP A 53 2.31 -5.35 -10.51
CA ASP A 53 3.62 -4.73 -10.74
C ASP A 53 3.98 -3.63 -9.72
N THR A 54 3.09 -3.33 -8.77
CA THR A 54 3.31 -2.30 -7.74
C THR A 54 3.97 -2.89 -6.50
N ASP A 55 5.04 -2.27 -6.04
CA ASP A 55 5.71 -2.68 -4.81
C ASP A 55 5.02 -2.13 -3.56
N PHE A 56 4.57 -3.04 -2.69
CA PHE A 56 4.00 -2.69 -1.39
C PHE A 56 5.07 -2.66 -0.31
N ILE A 57 5.10 -1.58 0.47
CA ILE A 57 6.01 -1.44 1.61
C ILE A 57 5.19 -1.08 2.84
N GLN A 58 5.23 -1.91 3.88
CA GLN A 58 4.69 -1.51 5.19
C GLN A 58 5.77 -0.72 5.93
N ALA A 59 5.40 0.40 6.53
CA ALA A 59 6.21 1.11 7.50
C ALA A 59 5.53 1.08 8.87
N TYR A 60 6.26 0.62 9.88
CA TYR A 60 5.87 0.71 11.29
C TYR A 60 6.72 1.78 11.97
N GLY A 61 6.06 2.64 12.74
CA GLY A 61 6.70 3.81 13.31
C GLY A 61 5.79 4.58 14.26
N LEU A 62 6.39 5.47 15.03
CA LEU A 62 5.72 6.39 15.94
C LEU A 62 6.36 7.78 15.77
N THR A 63 5.61 8.84 16.05
CA THR A 63 6.16 10.20 16.03
C THR A 63 7.26 10.39 17.08
N GLU A 64 7.13 9.71 18.22
CA GLU A 64 7.98 9.73 19.40
C GLU A 64 9.38 9.14 19.16
N VAL A 65 9.55 8.42 18.06
CA VAL A 65 10.80 7.75 17.64
C VAL A 65 11.24 8.20 16.25
N CYS A 66 10.88 9.43 15.87
CA CYS A 66 11.26 10.05 14.61
C CYS A 66 10.66 9.38 13.35
N GLY A 67 9.48 8.78 13.47
CA GLY A 67 8.76 8.19 12.35
C GLY A 67 9.03 6.68 12.23
N VAL A 68 9.57 6.25 11.09
CA VAL A 68 9.68 4.82 10.74
C VAL A 68 10.77 4.14 11.55
N ILE A 69 10.40 3.10 12.30
CA ILE A 69 11.29 2.22 13.06
C ILE A 69 11.67 0.99 12.23
N SER A 70 10.68 0.40 11.54
CA SER A 70 10.86 -0.82 10.76
C SER A 70 9.96 -0.82 9.56
N HIS A 71 10.29 -1.69 8.60
CA HIS A 71 9.58 -1.81 7.35
C HIS A 71 9.53 -3.24 6.86
N LEU A 72 8.42 -3.60 6.21
CA LEU A 72 8.25 -4.85 5.49
C LEU A 72 8.49 -4.58 4.00
N LEU A 73 9.44 -5.29 3.40
CA LEU A 73 9.81 -5.13 2.00
C LEU A 73 8.78 -5.82 1.06
N PRO A 74 8.75 -5.44 -0.24
CA PRO A 74 7.76 -5.94 -1.19
C PRO A 74 7.73 -7.47 -1.35
N GLU A 75 8.88 -8.13 -1.20
CA GLU A 75 9.01 -9.58 -1.34
C GLU A 75 8.16 -10.31 -0.31
N ALA A 76 8.14 -9.82 0.93
CA ALA A 76 7.36 -10.43 2.01
C ALA A 76 5.84 -10.26 1.86
N HIS A 77 5.36 -9.39 0.96
CA HIS A 77 3.94 -9.28 0.64
C HIS A 77 3.49 -10.31 -0.41
N ARG A 78 4.44 -10.94 -1.10
CA ARG A 78 4.23 -11.91 -2.18
C ARG A 78 4.62 -13.33 -1.77
N ASP A 79 5.14 -13.51 -0.56
CA ASP A 79 5.46 -14.82 0.03
C ASP A 79 4.15 -15.53 0.43
N PRO A 80 3.89 -16.76 -0.06
CA PRO A 80 2.64 -17.50 0.15
C PRO A 80 2.27 -17.85 1.60
#